data_AF-A0A836HBN8-F1
#
_entry.id   AF-A0A836HBN8-F1
#
_cell.length_a   1.000
_cell.length_b   1.000
_cell.length_c   1.000
_cell.angle_alpha   90.00
_cell.angle_beta   90.00
_cell.angle_gamma   90.00
#
_symmetry.space_group_name_H-M   'P 1'
#
loop_
_entity.id
_entity.type
_entity.pdbx_description
1 polymer ?
#
loop_
_entity_poly.entity_id
_entity_poly.type
_entity_poly.pdbx_seq_one_letter_code
_entity_poly.pdbx_strand_id
1 'polypeptide(L)'
;MPCERIDPRDFHSPAANQYTLNCLEELAHSATFKSYVRHVEYKERFYLTWFLAPFALFGILYYHLAMFGEEGIGLFMEPSMRSSVPLSVLPTGMVSAIVLLLLFVIPCIVIAPFVGFFEEPRRWHSVVTLAFLTLVNIAIASFGGSRLHYPPFVTTVPPVTELIVSWHPADVAVILLRDIFVRRCLCLQGFLLAGYTVAFWRSRFWGRVWHPPLPLVTIPVAVGLAGIVWWMVVQKSIPLFLRADGSPTPVAEALHWSAVQSDPAGAAGLCLTVAKEIYRQVLRDVAPSWQQRQLPLVLQDPHSCVSLFLATVSMALVHIFILLAKPVVDFVLGAFLFALPTDPTLWGLTLVGTVGSAVALWRVNDGLTYMPHIAGLCAVAFSLLWNGFLA
;
A
#
# COMPACT_ATOMS: atom_id res chain seq x y z
N MET A 1 21.37 -12.83 -42.52
CA MET A 1 21.07 -13.19 -43.90
C MET A 1 20.72 -11.92 -44.67
N PRO A 2 21.23 -11.70 -45.88
CA PRO A 2 20.84 -10.55 -46.69
C PRO A 2 19.41 -10.76 -47.18
N CYS A 3 18.53 -9.75 -47.01
CA CYS A 3 17.18 -9.79 -47.56
C CYS A 3 17.26 -9.64 -49.08
N GLU A 4 17.08 -10.72 -49.84
CA GLU A 4 16.88 -10.63 -51.28
C GLU A 4 15.56 -9.91 -51.58
N ARG A 5 15.64 -8.92 -52.46
CA ARG A 5 14.52 -8.04 -52.80
C ARG A 5 13.66 -8.74 -53.85
N ILE A 6 12.48 -9.20 -53.45
CA ILE A 6 11.50 -9.82 -54.35
C ILE A 6 10.91 -8.73 -55.28
N ASP A 7 10.82 -9.03 -56.57
CA ASP A 7 10.25 -8.12 -57.57
C ASP A 7 8.75 -7.88 -57.26
N PRO A 8 8.26 -6.62 -57.24
CA PRO A 8 6.86 -6.31 -56.91
C PRO A 8 5.82 -7.05 -57.74
N ARG A 9 6.17 -7.49 -58.97
CA ARG A 9 5.28 -8.24 -59.85
C ARG A 9 5.11 -9.71 -59.46
N ASP A 10 6.06 -10.26 -58.71
CA ASP A 10 6.07 -11.66 -58.27
C ASP A 10 5.51 -11.85 -56.84
N PHE A 11 5.11 -10.75 -56.19
CA PHE A 11 4.66 -10.73 -54.80
C PHE A 11 3.36 -11.53 -54.56
N HIS A 12 2.53 -11.70 -55.59
CA HIS A 12 1.29 -12.50 -55.55
C HIS A 12 1.43 -13.89 -56.20
N SER A 13 2.64 -14.29 -56.55
CA SER A 13 2.88 -15.61 -57.14
C SER A 13 2.71 -16.73 -56.10
N PRO A 14 2.39 -17.97 -56.52
CA PRO A 14 2.36 -19.13 -55.64
C PRO A 14 3.69 -19.33 -54.88
N ALA A 15 4.81 -19.00 -55.52
CA ALA A 15 6.14 -19.11 -54.94
C ALA A 15 6.36 -18.10 -53.80
N ALA A 16 5.92 -16.85 -53.96
CA ALA A 16 5.99 -15.83 -52.89
C ALA A 16 5.09 -16.20 -51.71
N ASN A 17 3.93 -16.80 -51.97
CA ASN A 17 3.02 -17.27 -50.93
C ASN A 17 3.63 -18.45 -50.15
N GLN A 18 4.24 -19.42 -50.85
CA GLN A 18 4.96 -20.54 -50.24
C GLN A 18 6.15 -20.06 -49.40
N TYR A 19 6.92 -19.08 -49.91
CA TYR A 19 8.04 -18.48 -49.18
C TYR A 19 7.55 -17.77 -47.90
N THR A 20 6.45 -17.03 -47.99
CA THR A 20 5.84 -16.36 -46.83
C THR A 20 5.37 -17.37 -45.78
N LEU A 21 4.72 -18.47 -46.20
CA LEU A 21 4.30 -19.55 -45.31
C LEU A 21 5.50 -20.22 -44.63
N ASN A 22 6.56 -20.51 -45.39
CA ASN A 22 7.79 -21.09 -44.83
C ASN A 22 8.46 -20.13 -43.84
N CYS A 23 8.55 -18.84 -44.16
CA CYS A 23 9.07 -17.83 -43.22
C CYS A 23 8.17 -17.68 -41.98
N LEU A 24 6.85 -17.76 -42.11
CA LEU A 24 5.93 -17.74 -40.98
C LEU A 24 6.07 -18.99 -40.12
N GLU A 25 6.24 -20.16 -40.74
CA GLU A 25 6.46 -21.42 -40.03
C GLU A 25 7.81 -21.41 -39.32
N GLU A 26 8.87 -20.92 -39.97
CA GLU A 26 10.20 -20.78 -39.40
C GLU A 26 10.21 -19.74 -38.27
N LEU A 27 9.50 -18.62 -38.44
CA LEU A 27 9.28 -17.63 -37.40
C LEU A 27 8.51 -18.25 -36.23
N ALA A 28 7.41 -18.96 -36.48
CA ALA A 28 6.60 -19.62 -35.46
C ALA A 28 7.38 -20.70 -34.69
N HIS A 29 8.30 -21.39 -35.36
CA HIS A 29 9.16 -22.40 -34.76
C HIS A 29 10.42 -21.83 -34.11
N SER A 30 10.77 -20.57 -34.40
CA SER A 30 11.94 -19.89 -33.83
C SER A 30 11.87 -19.81 -32.30
N ALA A 31 13.02 -19.95 -31.65
CA ALA A 31 13.12 -19.86 -30.21
C ALA A 31 12.67 -18.49 -29.68
N THR A 32 12.91 -17.43 -30.45
CA THR A 32 12.55 -16.04 -30.11
C THR A 32 11.04 -15.82 -30.15
N PHE A 33 10.35 -16.29 -31.20
CA PHE A 33 8.90 -16.19 -31.28
C PHE A 33 8.21 -17.07 -30.24
N LYS A 34 8.69 -18.31 -30.03
CA LYS A 34 8.19 -19.17 -28.94
C LYS A 34 8.38 -18.52 -27.57
N SER A 35 9.52 -17.86 -27.33
CA SER A 35 9.75 -17.10 -26.12
C SER A 35 8.81 -15.90 -25.99
N TYR A 36 8.51 -15.21 -27.09
CA TYR A 36 7.57 -14.09 -27.12
C TYR A 36 6.13 -14.54 -26.85
N VAL A 37 5.64 -15.58 -27.53
CA VAL A 37 4.31 -16.16 -27.32
C VAL A 37 4.15 -16.64 -25.87
N ARG A 38 5.14 -17.35 -25.34
CA ARG A 38 5.15 -17.76 -23.92
C ARG A 38 5.11 -16.57 -22.96
N HIS A 39 5.78 -15.46 -23.29
CA HIS A 39 5.76 -14.23 -22.50
C HIS A 39 4.40 -13.53 -22.54
N VAL A 40 3.72 -13.53 -23.69
CA VAL A 40 2.36 -12.99 -23.84
C VAL A 40 1.35 -13.82 -23.05
N GLU A 41 1.34 -15.16 -23.23
CA GLU A 41 0.50 -16.07 -22.45
C GLU A 41 0.76 -15.93 -20.93
N TYR A 42 2.02 -15.71 -20.54
CA TYR A 42 2.40 -15.52 -19.15
C TYR A 42 1.77 -14.25 -18.55
N LYS A 43 1.83 -13.13 -19.28
CA LYS A 43 1.19 -11.88 -18.85
C LYS A 43 -0.33 -12.03 -18.72
N GLU A 44 -0.98 -12.69 -19.67
CA GLU A 44 -2.44 -12.93 -19.65
C GLU A 44 -2.89 -13.74 -18.42
N ARG A 45 -2.16 -14.82 -18.08
CA ARG A 45 -2.46 -15.63 -16.87
C ARG A 45 -2.31 -14.83 -15.57
N PHE A 46 -1.35 -13.91 -15.54
CA PHE A 46 -1.13 -13.05 -14.38
C PHE A 46 -2.26 -12.01 -14.24
N TYR A 47 -2.77 -11.48 -15.36
CA TYR A 47 -3.96 -10.63 -15.35
C TYR A 47 -5.21 -11.36 -14.87
N LEU A 48 -5.41 -12.62 -15.26
CA LEU A 48 -6.53 -13.44 -14.78
C LEU A 48 -6.58 -13.49 -13.23
N THR A 49 -5.41 -13.58 -12.59
CA THR A 49 -5.31 -13.66 -11.12
C THR A 49 -5.71 -12.34 -10.45
N TRP A 50 -5.44 -11.21 -11.09
CA TRP A 50 -5.90 -9.90 -10.63
C TRP A 50 -7.39 -9.70 -10.82
N PHE A 51 -7.98 -10.21 -11.89
CA PHE A 51 -9.43 -10.19 -12.09
C PHE A 51 -10.17 -11.06 -11.06
N LEU A 52 -9.56 -12.14 -10.59
CA LEU A 52 -10.16 -13.01 -9.55
C LEU A 52 -10.29 -12.32 -8.19
N ALA A 53 -9.44 -11.36 -7.84
CA ALA A 53 -9.48 -10.70 -6.54
C ALA A 53 -10.77 -9.89 -6.28
N PRO A 54 -11.25 -9.04 -7.23
CA PRO A 54 -12.58 -8.42 -7.13
C PRO A 54 -13.74 -9.42 -7.06
N PHE A 55 -13.69 -10.53 -7.81
CA PHE A 55 -14.75 -11.56 -7.75
C PHE A 55 -14.76 -12.27 -6.39
N ALA A 56 -13.58 -12.59 -5.85
CA ALA A 56 -13.46 -13.16 -4.51
C ALA A 56 -13.98 -12.18 -3.45
N LEU A 57 -13.65 -10.89 -3.55
CA LEU A 57 -14.18 -9.87 -2.65
C LEU A 57 -15.70 -9.73 -2.78
N PHE A 58 -16.24 -9.73 -4.00
CA PHE A 58 -17.68 -9.71 -4.23
C PHE A 58 -18.38 -10.91 -3.59
N GLY A 59 -17.83 -12.11 -3.75
CA GLY A 59 -18.33 -13.32 -3.09
C GLY A 59 -18.31 -13.21 -1.56
N ILE A 60 -17.26 -12.62 -0.98
CA ILE A 60 -17.15 -12.38 0.46
C ILE A 60 -18.16 -11.34 0.94
N LEU A 61 -18.39 -10.27 0.17
CA LEU A 61 -19.39 -9.26 0.50
C LEU A 61 -20.82 -9.81 0.39
N TYR A 62 -21.07 -10.65 -0.62
CA TYR A 62 -22.33 -11.36 -0.74
C TYR A 62 -22.55 -12.31 0.45
N TYR A 63 -21.51 -13.07 0.84
CA TYR A 63 -21.55 -13.90 2.04
C TYR A 63 -21.84 -13.07 3.30
N HIS A 64 -21.19 -11.91 3.45
CA HIS A 64 -21.45 -10.98 4.56
C HIS A 64 -22.91 -10.52 4.61
N LEU A 65 -23.46 -10.08 3.47
CA LEU A 65 -24.86 -9.65 3.39
C LEU A 65 -25.84 -10.81 3.64
N ALA A 66 -25.55 -11.99 3.12
CA ALA A 66 -26.37 -13.18 3.36
C ALA A 66 -26.36 -13.61 4.84
N MET A 67 -25.22 -13.42 5.52
CA MET A 67 -25.04 -13.82 6.91
C MET A 67 -25.66 -12.83 7.90
N PHE A 68 -25.52 -11.52 7.65
CA PHE A 68 -25.93 -10.46 8.59
C PHE A 68 -27.18 -9.70 8.15
N GLY A 69 -27.75 -10.00 6.98
CA GLY A 69 -28.98 -9.39 6.49
C GLY A 69 -28.90 -7.86 6.41
N GLU A 70 -30.00 -7.19 6.79
CA GLU A 70 -30.11 -5.72 6.80
C GLU A 70 -29.15 -5.05 7.80
N GLU A 71 -28.78 -5.74 8.89
CA GLU A 71 -27.81 -5.26 9.88
C GLU A 71 -26.36 -5.32 9.36
N GLY A 72 -26.11 -6.05 8.26
CA GLY A 72 -24.77 -6.22 7.70
C GLY A 72 -24.09 -4.92 7.30
N ILE A 73 -24.85 -3.93 6.81
CA ILE A 73 -24.31 -2.60 6.50
C ILE A 73 -23.98 -1.85 7.81
N GLY A 74 -24.86 -1.94 8.80
CA GLY A 74 -24.68 -1.36 10.12
C GLY A 74 -23.39 -1.82 10.81
N LEU A 75 -22.96 -3.07 10.61
CA LEU A 75 -21.71 -3.60 11.16
C LEU A 75 -20.44 -2.94 10.62
N PHE A 76 -20.47 -2.42 9.39
CA PHE A 76 -19.37 -1.62 8.85
C PHE A 76 -19.40 -0.17 9.37
N MET A 77 -20.56 0.31 9.83
CA MET A 77 -20.78 1.73 10.16
C MET A 77 -20.77 2.02 11.67
N GLU A 78 -21.23 1.09 12.51
CA GLU A 78 -21.45 1.32 13.94
C GLU A 78 -20.81 0.24 14.84
N PRO A 79 -19.93 0.61 15.80
CA PRO A 79 -19.32 -0.33 16.74
C PRO A 79 -20.29 -0.97 17.72
N SER A 80 -21.33 -0.23 18.14
CA SER A 80 -22.39 -0.69 19.07
C SER A 80 -23.17 -1.87 18.52
N MET A 81 -23.33 -1.93 17.19
CA MET A 81 -23.99 -3.04 16.50
C MET A 81 -23.20 -4.35 16.62
N ARG A 82 -21.89 -4.31 16.90
CA ARG A 82 -21.05 -5.52 17.04
C ARG A 82 -21.30 -6.28 18.33
N SER A 83 -21.57 -5.56 19.42
CA SER A 83 -21.89 -6.15 20.72
C SER A 83 -23.29 -6.76 20.77
N SER A 84 -24.18 -6.36 19.86
CA SER A 84 -25.53 -6.92 19.76
C SER A 84 -25.63 -8.13 18.84
N VAL A 85 -24.57 -8.50 18.10
CA VAL A 85 -24.61 -9.68 17.23
C VAL A 85 -24.62 -10.94 18.09
N PRO A 86 -25.69 -11.76 18.06
CA PRO A 86 -25.76 -12.99 18.85
C PRO A 86 -24.96 -14.09 18.14
N LEU A 87 -23.64 -14.11 18.33
CA LEU A 87 -22.76 -15.18 17.83
C LEU A 87 -22.45 -16.17 18.95
N SER A 88 -23.24 -17.24 19.03
CA SER A 88 -22.99 -18.35 19.95
C SER A 88 -21.90 -19.30 19.45
N VAL A 89 -21.63 -19.33 18.14
CA VAL A 89 -20.64 -20.21 17.49
C VAL A 89 -19.91 -19.46 16.38
N LEU A 90 -18.61 -19.75 16.24
CA LEU A 90 -17.77 -19.22 15.18
C LEU A 90 -18.21 -19.72 13.79
N PRO A 91 -18.50 -18.85 12.82
CA PRO A 91 -18.85 -19.26 11.46
C PRO A 91 -17.58 -19.71 10.72
N THR A 92 -17.50 -20.99 10.34
CA THR A 92 -16.38 -21.53 9.55
C THR A 92 -16.15 -20.75 8.26
N GLY A 93 -17.22 -20.21 7.64
CA GLY A 93 -17.14 -19.36 6.45
C GLY A 93 -16.46 -18.02 6.69
N MET A 94 -16.55 -17.45 7.90
CA MET A 94 -15.86 -16.20 8.24
C MET A 94 -14.35 -16.43 8.38
N VAL A 95 -13.94 -17.53 9.02
CA VAL A 95 -12.52 -17.91 9.13
C VAL A 95 -11.90 -18.15 7.75
N SER A 96 -12.59 -18.90 6.88
CA SER A 96 -12.09 -19.14 5.52
C SER A 96 -12.02 -17.85 4.69
N ALA A 97 -12.99 -16.95 4.85
CA ALA A 97 -12.97 -15.66 4.19
C ALA A 97 -11.79 -14.78 4.67
N ILE A 98 -11.49 -14.74 5.97
CA ILE A 98 -10.31 -14.02 6.51
C ILE A 98 -9.02 -14.58 5.90
N VAL A 99 -8.88 -15.90 5.87
CA VAL A 99 -7.68 -16.56 5.31
C VAL A 99 -7.55 -16.24 3.82
N LEU A 100 -8.65 -16.30 3.05
CA LEU A 100 -8.66 -15.95 1.64
C LEU A 100 -8.33 -14.47 1.41
N LEU A 101 -8.85 -13.57 2.25
CA LEU A 101 -8.56 -12.14 2.18
C LEU A 101 -7.08 -11.85 2.41
N LEU A 102 -6.51 -12.38 3.50
CA LEU A 102 -5.14 -12.09 3.92
C LEU A 102 -4.08 -12.76 3.06
N LEU A 103 -4.33 -13.99 2.60
CA LEU A 103 -3.33 -14.77 1.83
C LEU A 103 -3.49 -14.65 0.32
N PHE A 104 -4.62 -14.14 -0.17
CA PHE A 104 -4.87 -14.07 -1.61
C PHE A 104 -5.39 -12.71 -2.06
N VAL A 105 -6.57 -12.28 -1.61
CA VAL A 105 -7.23 -11.08 -2.16
C VAL A 105 -6.43 -9.81 -1.91
N ILE A 106 -6.06 -9.51 -0.65
CA ILE A 106 -5.28 -8.32 -0.30
C ILE A 106 -3.91 -8.32 -0.98
N PRO A 107 -3.10 -9.40 -0.89
CA PRO A 107 -1.87 -9.51 -1.66
C PRO A 107 -2.07 -9.23 -3.14
N CYS A 108 -3.13 -9.76 -3.74
CA CYS A 108 -3.41 -9.53 -5.15
C CYS A 108 -3.67 -8.07 -5.49
N ILE A 109 -4.50 -7.41 -4.69
CA ILE A 109 -4.80 -5.97 -4.81
C ILE A 109 -3.51 -5.16 -4.65
N VAL A 110 -2.70 -5.48 -3.64
CA VAL A 110 -1.48 -4.72 -3.32
C VAL A 110 -0.39 -4.88 -4.39
N ILE A 111 -0.21 -6.08 -4.95
CA ILE A 111 0.83 -6.35 -5.95
C ILE A 111 0.46 -5.77 -7.33
N ALA A 112 -0.83 -5.78 -7.70
CA ALA A 112 -1.32 -5.30 -9.00
C ALA A 112 -0.71 -3.96 -9.47
N PRO A 113 -0.70 -2.87 -8.68
CA PRO A 113 -0.14 -1.60 -9.12
C PRO A 113 1.39 -1.61 -9.29
N PHE A 114 2.12 -2.49 -8.58
CA PHE A 114 3.56 -2.62 -8.72
C PHE A 114 3.99 -3.44 -9.93
N VAL A 115 3.09 -4.29 -10.42
CA VAL A 115 3.39 -5.26 -11.48
C VAL A 115 2.75 -4.81 -12.81
N GLY A 116 1.79 -3.89 -12.77
CA GLY A 116 1.15 -3.27 -13.92
C GLY A 116 0.11 -4.17 -14.58
N PHE A 117 -0.93 -3.57 -15.18
CA PHE A 117 -2.03 -4.27 -15.86
C PHE A 117 -1.81 -4.50 -17.35
N PHE A 118 -0.88 -3.79 -17.99
CA PHE A 118 -0.61 -3.91 -19.42
C PHE A 118 0.89 -3.77 -19.72
N GLU A 119 1.55 -2.86 -19.02
CA GLU A 119 2.98 -2.59 -19.14
C GLU A 119 3.72 -2.79 -17.82
N GLU A 120 4.99 -3.17 -17.91
CA GLU A 120 5.86 -3.27 -16.74
C GLU A 120 6.23 -1.87 -16.24
N PRO A 121 5.84 -1.49 -15.00
CA PRO A 121 6.14 -0.17 -14.50
C PRO A 121 7.65 0.00 -14.33
N ARG A 122 8.18 1.18 -14.71
CA ARG A 122 9.58 1.52 -14.45
C ARG A 122 9.82 1.56 -12.94
N ARG A 123 11.06 1.29 -12.51
CA ARG A 123 11.45 1.29 -11.08
C ARG A 123 11.00 2.54 -10.31
N TRP A 124 11.11 3.71 -10.93
CA TRP A 124 10.64 4.97 -10.35
C TRP A 124 9.13 4.96 -10.06
N HIS A 125 8.31 4.48 -11.00
CA HIS A 125 6.86 4.38 -10.81
C HIS A 125 6.50 3.41 -9.67
N SER A 126 7.25 2.32 -9.49
CA SER A 126 7.06 1.41 -8.36
C SER A 126 7.37 2.10 -7.02
N VAL A 127 8.39 2.95 -6.95
CA VAL A 127 8.70 3.74 -5.74
C VAL A 127 7.63 4.80 -5.46
N VAL A 128 7.19 5.52 -6.50
CA VAL A 128 6.09 6.50 -6.39
C VAL A 128 4.80 5.82 -5.92
N THR A 129 4.49 4.63 -6.46
CA THR A 129 3.34 3.82 -6.04
C THR A 129 3.46 3.39 -4.58
N LEU A 130 4.65 2.96 -4.14
CA LEU A 130 4.89 2.61 -2.74
C LEU A 130 4.65 3.81 -1.83
N ALA A 131 5.20 4.98 -2.18
CA ALA A 131 4.99 6.21 -1.43
C ALA A 131 3.51 6.61 -1.38
N PHE A 132 2.81 6.54 -2.51
CA PHE A 132 1.38 6.83 -2.59
C PHE A 132 0.53 5.89 -1.72
N LEU A 133 0.74 4.57 -1.82
CA LEU A 133 0.03 3.58 -1.00
C LEU A 133 0.40 3.71 0.49
N THR A 134 1.62 4.15 0.79
CA THR A 134 2.03 4.47 2.16
C THR A 134 1.26 5.68 2.70
N LEU A 135 1.14 6.75 1.92
CA LEU A 135 0.35 7.92 2.27
C LEU A 135 -1.13 7.59 2.44
N VAL A 136 -1.67 6.71 1.59
CA VAL A 136 -3.01 6.15 1.73
C VAL A 136 -3.17 5.44 3.07
N ASN A 137 -2.25 4.53 3.44
CA ASN A 137 -2.31 3.83 4.72
C ASN A 137 -2.19 4.81 5.90
N ILE A 138 -1.36 5.85 5.78
CA ILE A 138 -1.26 6.93 6.78
C ILE A 138 -2.59 7.68 6.87
N ALA A 139 -3.20 8.06 5.75
CA ALA A 139 -4.46 8.78 5.70
C ALA A 139 -5.60 7.95 6.31
N ILE A 140 -5.71 6.66 5.98
CA ILE A 140 -6.67 5.73 6.60
C ILE A 140 -6.41 5.64 8.11
N ALA A 141 -5.15 5.49 8.52
CA ALA A 141 -4.75 5.42 9.93
C ALA A 141 -4.91 6.76 10.68
N SER A 142 -5.10 7.88 9.99
CA SER A 142 -5.22 9.23 10.58
C SER A 142 -6.66 9.73 10.61
N PHE A 143 -7.37 9.61 9.49
CA PHE A 143 -8.73 10.12 9.27
C PHE A 143 -9.79 9.03 9.33
N GLY A 144 -9.35 7.79 9.55
CA GLY A 144 -10.25 6.67 9.65
C GLY A 144 -11.31 6.78 10.76
N GLY A 145 -11.10 7.67 11.73
CA GLY A 145 -11.89 7.73 12.96
C GLY A 145 -11.84 6.41 13.73
N SER A 146 -12.56 6.31 14.85
CA SER A 146 -12.77 5.03 15.55
C SER A 146 -13.40 3.93 14.68
N ARG A 147 -13.80 4.26 13.44
CA ARG A 147 -14.59 3.49 12.47
C ARG A 147 -13.73 2.72 11.45
N LEU A 148 -12.66 3.32 10.93
CA LEU A 148 -11.67 2.69 10.02
C LEU A 148 -10.32 2.43 10.70
N HIS A 149 -10.14 2.82 11.97
CA HIS A 149 -9.02 2.37 12.81
C HIS A 149 -9.07 0.86 13.13
N TYR A 150 -10.07 0.12 12.63
CA TYR A 150 -10.13 -1.33 12.75
C TYR A 150 -9.62 -1.97 11.45
N PRO A 151 -8.46 -2.65 11.49
CA PRO A 151 -8.36 -3.99 12.07
C PRO A 151 -8.11 -3.99 13.56
N PRO A 152 -8.35 -5.12 14.27
CA PRO A 152 -8.22 -5.22 15.73
C PRO A 152 -6.80 -4.96 16.28
N PHE A 153 -5.99 -4.16 15.58
CA PHE A 153 -4.56 -3.97 15.71
C PHE A 153 -4.15 -2.49 15.83
N VAL A 154 -5.10 -1.55 15.78
CA VAL A 154 -4.83 -0.10 15.92
C VAL A 154 -5.80 0.55 16.91
N THR A 155 -5.93 -0.03 18.10
CA THR A 155 -6.52 0.66 19.26
C THR A 155 -5.40 1.36 20.02
N THR A 156 -4.97 2.53 19.55
CA THR A 156 -4.24 3.46 20.43
C THR A 156 -5.15 4.64 20.69
N VAL A 157 -5.73 4.66 21.89
CA VAL A 157 -6.28 5.86 22.51
C VAL A 157 -5.11 6.84 22.72
N PRO A 158 -5.23 8.13 22.41
CA PRO A 158 -6.43 8.85 21.95
C PRO A 158 -6.61 8.88 20.41
N PRO A 159 -7.84 9.12 19.90
CA PRO A 159 -8.12 9.35 18.48
C PRO A 159 -7.39 10.60 17.96
N VAL A 160 -6.98 10.60 16.68
CA VAL A 160 -6.18 11.69 16.09
C VAL A 160 -6.88 13.05 16.21
N THR A 161 -8.21 13.07 16.21
CA THR A 161 -9.02 14.28 16.43
C THR A 161 -8.81 14.92 17.81
N GLU A 162 -8.56 14.12 18.85
CA GLU A 162 -8.22 14.64 20.19
C GLU A 162 -6.77 15.10 20.27
N LEU A 163 -5.86 14.47 19.51
CA LEU A 163 -4.50 14.98 19.35
C LEU A 163 -4.50 16.35 18.65
N ILE A 164 -5.27 16.53 17.56
CA ILE A 164 -5.32 17.75 16.74
C ILE A 164 -5.64 19.02 17.54
N VAL A 165 -6.53 18.93 18.54
CA VAL A 165 -6.96 20.08 19.34
C VAL A 165 -5.85 20.59 20.29
N SER A 166 -4.83 19.76 20.56
CA SER A 166 -3.72 20.07 21.49
C SER A 166 -2.39 20.41 20.80
N TRP A 167 -2.39 20.58 19.48
CA TRP A 167 -1.15 20.69 18.70
C TRP A 167 -0.38 21.98 18.97
N HIS A 168 0.86 21.82 19.44
CA HIS A 168 1.90 22.80 19.21
C HIS A 168 2.52 22.59 17.81
N PRO A 169 2.71 23.66 17.02
CA PRO A 169 3.18 23.58 15.65
C PRO A 169 4.56 22.91 15.48
N ALA A 170 5.39 22.92 16.52
CA ALA A 170 6.72 22.28 16.54
C ALA A 170 6.67 20.74 16.63
N ASP A 171 5.57 20.15 17.13
CA ASP A 171 5.48 18.72 17.45
C ASP A 171 4.74 17.89 16.40
N VAL A 172 4.21 18.53 15.35
CA VAL A 172 3.38 17.87 14.32
C VAL A 172 4.14 16.75 13.61
N ALA A 173 5.42 16.96 13.28
CA ALA A 173 6.24 15.94 12.63
C ALA A 173 6.50 14.72 13.54
N VAL A 174 6.72 14.96 14.83
CA VAL A 174 6.96 13.90 15.82
C VAL A 174 5.70 13.07 16.04
N ILE A 175 4.54 13.73 16.12
CA ILE A 175 3.25 13.06 16.29
C ILE A 175 2.88 12.26 15.03
N LEU A 176 3.05 12.83 13.84
CA LEU A 176 2.81 12.12 12.56
C LEU A 176 3.71 10.89 12.44
N LEU A 177 4.99 11.00 12.80
CA LEU A 177 5.94 9.89 12.68
C LEU A 177 5.71 8.83 13.77
N ARG A 178 5.67 9.23 15.04
CA ARG A 178 5.59 8.29 16.18
C ARG A 178 4.19 7.72 16.35
N ASP A 179 3.19 8.59 16.42
CA ASP A 179 1.84 8.20 16.85
C ASP A 179 0.96 7.72 15.71
N ILE A 180 1.23 8.14 14.47
CA ILE A 180 0.49 7.73 13.29
C ILE A 180 1.29 6.70 12.47
N PHE A 181 2.51 7.03 12.04
CA PHE A 181 3.26 6.11 11.19
C PHE A 181 3.75 4.87 11.95
N VAL A 182 4.54 5.04 13.02
CA VAL A 182 5.14 3.92 13.77
C VAL A 182 4.09 3.09 14.51
N ARG A 183 3.19 3.74 15.25
CA ARG A 183 2.20 3.04 16.08
C ARG A 183 1.03 2.44 15.29
N ARG A 184 0.62 3.05 14.19
CA ARG A 184 -0.64 2.70 13.49
C ARG A 184 -0.40 2.13 12.10
N CYS A 185 0.44 2.77 11.30
CA CYS A 185 0.61 2.43 9.89
C CYS A 185 1.65 1.32 9.65
N LEU A 186 2.70 1.26 10.46
CA LEU A 186 3.86 0.38 10.25
C LEU A 186 3.49 -1.10 10.15
N CYS A 187 2.49 -1.51 10.92
CA CYS A 187 1.86 -2.83 10.88
C CYS A 187 1.40 -3.24 9.46
N LEU A 188 0.82 -2.31 8.70
CA LEU A 188 0.27 -2.55 7.37
C LEU A 188 1.32 -2.45 6.26
N GLN A 189 2.47 -1.82 6.54
CA GLN A 189 3.53 -1.60 5.56
C GLN A 189 4.17 -2.91 5.06
N GLY A 190 4.11 -3.98 5.85
CA GLY A 190 4.64 -5.29 5.45
C GLY A 190 4.05 -5.80 4.14
N PHE A 191 2.75 -5.63 3.94
CA PHE A 191 2.08 -6.04 2.70
C PHE A 191 2.55 -5.20 1.49
N LEU A 192 2.69 -3.88 1.68
CA LEU A 192 3.15 -2.97 0.62
C LEU A 192 4.62 -3.23 0.25
N LEU A 193 5.49 -3.40 1.26
CA LEU A 193 6.90 -3.70 1.07
C LEU A 193 7.08 -5.06 0.39
N ALA A 194 6.34 -6.09 0.82
CA ALA A 194 6.36 -7.39 0.17
C ALA A 194 5.91 -7.27 -1.31
N GLY A 195 4.82 -6.54 -1.61
CA GLY A 195 4.41 -6.28 -2.99
C GLY A 195 5.48 -5.54 -3.82
N TYR A 196 6.14 -4.54 -3.24
CA TYR A 196 7.24 -3.83 -3.88
C TYR A 196 8.44 -4.76 -4.17
N THR A 197 8.80 -5.66 -3.23
CA THR A 197 9.87 -6.63 -3.45
C THR A 197 9.56 -7.62 -4.56
N VAL A 198 8.29 -8.00 -4.76
CA VAL A 198 7.87 -8.83 -5.90
C VAL A 198 8.14 -8.11 -7.22
N ALA A 199 7.83 -6.82 -7.31
CA ALA A 199 8.14 -6.05 -8.51
C ALA A 199 9.65 -5.92 -8.76
N PHE A 200 10.45 -5.72 -7.71
CA PHE A 200 11.91 -5.71 -7.84
C PHE A 200 12.45 -7.06 -8.31
N TRP A 201 12.00 -8.16 -7.69
CA TRP A 201 12.37 -9.52 -8.06
C TRP A 201 11.98 -9.84 -9.50
N ARG A 202 10.77 -9.45 -9.92
CA ARG A 202 10.30 -9.61 -11.30
C ARG A 202 11.24 -8.93 -12.30
N SER A 203 11.64 -7.69 -12.02
CA SER A 203 12.52 -6.94 -12.92
C SER A 203 13.93 -7.52 -13.09
N ARG A 204 14.35 -8.44 -12.21
CA ARG A 204 15.74 -8.94 -12.13
C ARG A 204 15.89 -10.43 -12.44
N PHE A 205 14.94 -11.27 -12.03
CA PHE A 205 15.15 -12.71 -11.96
C PHE A 205 14.04 -13.55 -12.61
N TRP A 206 12.95 -12.93 -13.06
CA TRP A 206 11.77 -13.66 -13.54
C TRP A 206 12.05 -14.57 -14.75
N GLY A 207 12.87 -14.10 -15.69
CA GLY A 207 13.17 -14.84 -16.92
C GLY A 207 13.96 -16.14 -16.73
N ARG A 208 14.43 -16.45 -15.51
CA ARG A 208 15.33 -17.59 -15.27
C ARG A 208 14.76 -18.73 -14.43
N VAL A 209 13.68 -18.52 -13.66
CA VAL A 209 13.43 -19.40 -12.51
C VAL A 209 12.01 -20.01 -12.45
N TRP A 210 10.98 -19.47 -13.11
CA TRP A 210 9.60 -19.96 -12.88
C TRP A 210 8.76 -20.10 -14.16
N HIS A 211 8.07 -21.23 -14.30
CA HIS A 211 7.02 -21.47 -15.30
C HIS A 211 5.64 -21.54 -14.60
N PRO A 212 4.56 -20.96 -15.17
CA PRO A 212 3.21 -21.02 -14.61
C PRO A 212 2.68 -22.46 -14.57
N PRO A 213 1.81 -22.84 -13.60
CA PRO A 213 0.91 -21.99 -12.81
C PRO A 213 1.35 -21.65 -11.37
N LEU A 214 2.45 -22.22 -10.86
CA LEU A 214 2.91 -22.02 -9.48
C LEU A 214 2.94 -20.55 -9.00
N PRO A 215 3.53 -19.58 -9.73
CA PRO A 215 3.67 -18.20 -9.25
C PRO A 215 2.34 -17.45 -9.09
N LEU A 216 1.24 -17.92 -9.69
CA LEU A 216 -0.06 -17.24 -9.61
C LEU A 216 -0.71 -17.39 -8.22
N VAL A 217 -0.43 -18.49 -7.53
CA VAL A 217 -0.94 -18.74 -6.17
C VAL A 217 0.16 -18.55 -5.14
N THR A 218 1.38 -19.01 -5.44
CA THR A 218 2.46 -18.97 -4.44
C THR A 218 2.92 -17.56 -4.13
N ILE A 219 2.86 -16.62 -5.09
CA ILE A 219 3.31 -15.24 -4.85
C ILE A 219 2.33 -14.47 -3.97
N PRO A 220 1.00 -14.44 -4.25
CA PRO A 220 0.04 -13.85 -3.33
C PRO A 220 0.16 -14.45 -1.92
N VAL A 221 0.26 -15.78 -1.81
CA VAL A 221 0.40 -16.46 -0.51
C VAL A 221 1.69 -16.06 0.19
N ALA A 222 2.83 -16.02 -0.52
CA ALA A 222 4.10 -15.60 0.08
C ALA A 222 4.08 -14.14 0.53
N VAL A 223 3.47 -13.24 -0.25
CA VAL A 223 3.28 -11.83 0.12
C VAL A 223 2.34 -11.71 1.32
N GLY A 224 1.26 -12.48 1.36
CA GLY A 224 0.34 -12.53 2.49
C GLY A 224 1.02 -13.01 3.76
N LEU A 225 1.78 -14.11 3.70
CA LEU A 225 2.55 -14.63 4.82
C LEU A 225 3.61 -13.63 5.28
N ALA A 226 4.35 -12.99 4.36
CA ALA A 226 5.32 -11.96 4.69
C ALA A 226 4.67 -10.75 5.39
N GLY A 227 3.50 -10.31 4.91
CA GLY A 227 2.71 -9.26 5.53
C GLY A 227 2.24 -9.62 6.94
N ILE A 228 1.74 -10.84 7.15
CA ILE A 228 1.32 -11.35 8.46
C ILE A 228 2.52 -11.44 9.43
N VAL A 229 3.65 -11.99 8.98
CA VAL A 229 4.87 -12.09 9.80
C VAL A 229 5.38 -10.71 10.18
N TRP A 230 5.45 -9.78 9.23
CA TRP A 230 5.82 -8.39 9.50
C TRP A 230 4.90 -7.77 10.53
N TRP A 231 3.59 -7.94 10.36
CA TRP A 231 2.58 -7.46 11.28
C TRP A 231 2.80 -7.99 12.70
N MET A 232 3.00 -9.31 12.86
CA MET A 232 3.29 -9.94 14.16
C MET A 232 4.56 -9.35 14.80
N VAL A 233 5.63 -9.21 14.01
CA VAL A 233 6.90 -8.65 14.48
C VAL A 233 6.71 -7.21 14.96
N VAL A 234 6.05 -6.36 14.17
CA VAL A 234 5.85 -4.94 14.52
C VAL A 234 4.99 -4.79 15.77
N GLN A 235 3.92 -5.57 15.91
CA GLN A 235 3.06 -5.56 17.11
C GLN A 235 3.83 -5.88 18.39
N LYS A 236 4.78 -6.81 18.34
CA LYS A 236 5.63 -7.14 19.49
C LYS A 236 6.79 -6.15 19.69
N SER A 237 7.22 -5.50 18.60
CA SER A 237 8.32 -4.54 18.64
C SER A 237 7.89 -3.20 19.24
N ILE A 238 6.73 -2.65 18.86
CA ILE A 238 6.30 -1.31 19.29
C ILE A 238 6.35 -1.12 20.83
N PRO A 239 5.81 -2.05 21.66
CA PRO A 239 5.85 -1.90 23.12
C PRO A 239 7.26 -1.92 23.73
N LEU A 240 8.25 -2.50 23.03
CA LEU A 240 9.64 -2.51 23.47
C LEU A 240 10.30 -1.14 23.34
N PHE A 241 9.81 -0.30 22.42
CA PHE A 241 10.39 1.02 22.13
C PHE A 241 9.52 2.18 22.65
N LEU A 242 8.21 1.98 22.74
CA LEU A 242 7.26 3.01 23.14
C LEU A 242 6.34 2.48 24.25
N ARG A 243 6.24 3.25 25.34
CA ARG A 243 5.23 3.01 26.38
C ARG A 243 3.83 3.34 25.86
N ALA A 244 2.79 3.02 26.63
CA ALA A 244 1.39 3.27 26.25
C ALA A 244 1.09 4.77 26.01
N ASP A 245 1.72 5.66 26.77
CA ASP A 245 1.62 7.12 26.65
C ASP A 245 2.42 7.72 25.47
N GLY A 246 3.25 6.93 24.80
CA GLY A 246 4.09 7.37 23.67
C GLY A 246 5.46 7.88 24.09
N SER A 247 5.79 7.81 25.38
CA SER A 247 7.15 8.07 25.86
C SER A 247 8.10 6.94 25.42
N PRO A 248 9.37 7.28 25.10
CA PRO A 248 10.36 6.27 24.78
C PRO A 248 10.61 5.37 25.99
N THR A 249 10.86 4.09 25.75
CA THR A 249 11.32 3.16 26.78
C THR A 249 12.83 3.34 27.03
N PRO A 250 13.37 2.79 28.14
CA PRO A 250 14.83 2.77 28.36
C PRO A 250 15.61 2.12 27.21
N VAL A 251 14.99 1.18 26.49
CA VAL A 251 15.57 0.55 25.30
C VAL A 251 15.67 1.55 24.15
N ALA A 252 14.62 2.35 23.92
CA ALA A 252 14.64 3.40 22.90
C ALA A 252 15.62 4.53 23.25
N GLU A 253 15.75 4.90 24.52
CA GLU A 253 16.74 5.88 24.99
C GLU A 253 18.17 5.37 24.83
N ALA A 254 18.44 4.10 25.17
CA ALA A 254 19.75 3.48 25.01
C ALA A 254 20.15 3.28 23.53
N LEU A 255 19.18 3.25 22.61
CA LEU A 255 19.40 3.18 21.16
C LEU A 255 19.30 4.55 20.47
N HIS A 256 19.22 5.63 21.24
CA HIS A 256 19.27 6.98 20.69
C HIS A 256 20.66 7.26 20.10
N TRP A 257 20.72 8.04 19.01
CA TRP A 257 21.95 8.20 18.21
C TRP A 257 23.17 8.64 19.03
N SER A 258 22.99 9.55 20.00
CA SER A 258 24.07 10.00 20.89
C SER A 258 24.59 8.89 21.82
N ALA A 259 23.71 8.00 22.31
CA ALA A 259 24.08 6.86 23.15
C ALA A 259 24.76 5.74 22.33
N VAL A 260 24.34 5.54 21.08
CA VAL A 260 24.97 4.59 20.15
C VAL A 260 26.39 5.03 19.79
N GLN A 261 26.62 6.34 19.65
CA GLN A 261 27.96 6.87 19.41
C GLN A 261 28.89 6.68 20.61
N SER A 262 28.37 6.77 21.84
CA SER A 262 29.19 6.59 23.05
C SER A 262 29.48 5.13 23.37
N ASP A 263 28.58 4.20 23.05
CA ASP A 263 28.79 2.76 23.22
C ASP A 263 28.19 1.92 22.06
N PRO A 264 28.90 1.80 20.93
CA PRO A 264 28.41 1.06 19.77
C PRO A 264 28.33 -0.45 20.02
N ALA A 265 29.20 -1.00 20.86
CA ALA A 265 29.22 -2.42 21.18
C ALA A 265 28.04 -2.80 22.09
N GLY A 266 27.75 -1.99 23.10
CA GLY A 266 26.56 -2.13 23.94
C GLY A 266 25.27 -1.97 23.14
N ALA A 267 25.19 -0.98 22.23
CA ALA A 267 24.04 -0.81 21.33
C ALA A 267 23.82 -2.02 20.42
N ALA A 268 24.87 -2.60 19.84
CA ALA A 268 24.77 -3.82 19.02
C ALA A 268 24.27 -5.03 19.86
N GLY A 269 24.79 -5.19 21.08
CA GLY A 269 24.34 -6.22 22.02
C GLY A 269 22.87 -6.06 22.44
N LEU A 270 22.43 -4.81 22.63
CA LEU A 270 21.04 -4.47 22.94
C LEU A 270 20.12 -4.78 21.75
N CYS A 271 20.49 -4.41 20.52
CA CYS A 271 19.74 -4.77 19.31
C CYS A 271 19.56 -6.29 19.16
N LEU A 272 20.62 -7.06 19.41
CA LEU A 272 20.55 -8.53 19.40
C LEU A 272 19.60 -9.06 20.48
N THR A 273 19.60 -8.45 21.66
CA THR A 273 18.72 -8.82 22.77
C THR A 273 17.26 -8.51 22.44
N VAL A 274 16.98 -7.34 21.85
CA VAL A 274 15.65 -6.96 21.37
C VAL A 274 15.16 -7.94 20.30
N ALA A 275 16.00 -8.27 19.31
CA ALA A 275 15.65 -9.24 18.27
C ALA A 275 15.35 -10.64 18.85
N LYS A 276 16.15 -11.10 19.83
CA LYS A 276 15.90 -12.36 20.54
C LYS A 276 14.60 -12.33 21.33
N GLU A 277 14.27 -11.20 21.96
CA GLU A 277 13.03 -11.07 22.73
C GLU A 277 11.80 -11.06 21.83
N ILE A 278 11.83 -10.33 20.71
CA ILE A 278 10.77 -10.36 19.70
C ILE A 278 10.56 -11.80 19.20
N TYR A 279 11.65 -12.48 18.84
CA TYR A 279 11.59 -13.87 18.39
C TYR A 279 10.97 -14.80 19.45
N ARG A 280 11.36 -14.64 20.73
CA ARG A 280 10.79 -15.42 21.83
C ARG A 280 9.30 -15.15 22.02
N GLN A 281 8.85 -13.90 21.93
CA GLN A 281 7.44 -13.54 22.07
C GLN A 281 6.61 -14.13 20.92
N VAL A 282 7.08 -14.02 19.69
CA VAL A 282 6.41 -14.65 18.53
C VAL A 282 6.35 -16.17 18.70
N LEU A 283 7.45 -16.80 19.12
CA LEU A 283 7.49 -18.25 19.34
C LEU A 283 6.54 -18.68 20.46
N ARG A 284 6.46 -17.94 21.57
CA ARG A 284 5.52 -18.23 22.68
C ARG A 284 4.06 -18.20 22.24
N ASP A 285 3.71 -17.30 21.33
CA ASP A 285 2.33 -17.18 20.83
C ASP A 285 1.99 -18.25 19.78
N VAL A 286 2.95 -18.62 18.93
CA VAL A 286 2.72 -19.56 17.80
C VAL A 286 2.92 -21.03 18.20
N ALA A 287 3.89 -21.33 19.06
CA ALA A 287 4.21 -22.70 19.47
C ALA A 287 3.01 -23.48 20.05
N PRO A 288 2.21 -22.94 20.99
CA PRO A 288 1.07 -23.68 21.53
C PRO A 288 -0.02 -23.91 20.48
N SER A 289 -0.32 -22.94 19.62
CA SER A 289 -1.28 -23.10 18.51
C SER A 289 -0.84 -24.19 17.54
N TRP A 290 0.46 -24.24 17.22
CA TRP A 290 1.02 -25.28 16.35
C TRP A 290 0.98 -26.67 16.99
N GLN A 291 1.38 -26.78 18.26
CA GLN A 291 1.42 -28.05 18.99
C GLN A 291 0.02 -28.62 19.25
N GLN A 292 -0.95 -27.76 19.52
CA GLN A 292 -2.33 -28.16 19.81
C GLN A 292 -3.22 -28.25 18.55
N ARG A 293 -2.68 -27.92 17.36
CA ARG A 293 -3.44 -27.80 16.09
C ARG A 293 -4.69 -26.93 16.22
N GLN A 294 -4.61 -25.91 17.07
CA GLN A 294 -5.70 -24.99 17.30
C GLN A 294 -5.53 -23.72 16.46
N LEU A 295 -6.65 -23.10 16.09
CA LEU A 295 -6.63 -21.79 15.44
C LEU A 295 -5.97 -20.75 16.37
N PRO A 296 -5.35 -19.69 15.84
CA PRO A 296 -4.90 -18.54 16.63
C PRO A 296 -6.03 -18.01 17.54
N LEU A 297 -5.70 -17.57 18.75
CA LEU A 297 -6.66 -17.04 19.75
C LEU A 297 -7.66 -16.02 19.16
N VAL A 298 -7.20 -15.14 18.28
CA VAL A 298 -8.03 -14.11 17.61
C VAL A 298 -9.14 -14.72 16.73
N LEU A 299 -8.91 -15.92 16.20
CA LEU A 299 -9.88 -16.67 15.40
C LEU A 299 -10.71 -17.64 16.24
N GLN A 300 -10.41 -17.81 17.53
CA GLN A 300 -11.21 -18.65 18.43
C GLN A 300 -12.35 -17.85 19.07
N ASP A 301 -12.13 -16.57 19.37
CA ASP A 301 -13.15 -15.67 19.91
C ASP A 301 -14.06 -15.11 18.79
N PRO A 302 -15.38 -15.33 18.82
CA PRO A 302 -16.30 -14.85 17.79
C PRO A 302 -16.25 -13.34 17.57
N HIS A 303 -16.18 -12.53 18.63
CA HIS A 303 -16.17 -11.07 18.51
C HIS A 303 -14.85 -10.54 17.90
N SER A 304 -13.73 -11.12 18.30
CA SER A 304 -12.42 -10.84 17.72
C SER A 304 -12.35 -11.26 16.25
N CYS A 305 -12.93 -12.42 15.90
CA CYS A 305 -13.00 -12.91 14.53
C CYS A 305 -13.84 -11.99 13.63
N VAL A 306 -15.02 -11.55 14.07
CA VAL A 306 -15.85 -10.58 13.33
C VAL A 306 -15.10 -9.27 13.13
N SER A 307 -14.41 -8.78 14.17
CA SER A 307 -13.62 -7.55 14.08
C SER A 307 -12.48 -7.66 13.06
N LEU A 308 -11.80 -8.81 13.03
CA LEU A 308 -10.76 -9.11 12.05
C LEU A 308 -11.33 -9.23 10.62
N PHE A 309 -12.47 -9.91 10.48
CA PHE A 309 -13.17 -10.04 9.20
C PHE A 309 -13.56 -8.68 8.62
N LEU A 310 -14.31 -7.88 9.37
CA LEU A 310 -14.79 -6.58 8.91
C LEU A 310 -13.64 -5.69 8.45
N ALA A 311 -12.54 -5.71 9.21
CA ALA A 311 -11.41 -4.89 8.91
C ALA A 311 -10.59 -5.33 7.70
N THR A 312 -10.40 -6.64 7.53
CA THR A 312 -9.73 -7.18 6.33
C THR A 312 -10.55 -6.89 5.09
N VAL A 313 -11.89 -6.97 5.18
CA VAL A 313 -12.81 -6.55 4.12
C VAL A 313 -12.71 -5.05 3.85
N SER A 314 -12.75 -4.20 4.88
CA SER A 314 -12.60 -2.74 4.73
C SER A 314 -11.27 -2.36 4.10
N MET A 315 -10.17 -3.00 4.53
CA MET A 315 -8.85 -2.78 3.95
C MET A 315 -8.83 -3.14 2.46
N ALA A 316 -9.38 -4.30 2.09
CA ALA A 316 -9.47 -4.74 0.70
C ALA A 316 -10.31 -3.77 -0.15
N LEU A 317 -11.47 -3.34 0.37
CA LEU A 317 -12.34 -2.35 -0.28
C LEU A 317 -11.63 -1.03 -0.53
N VAL A 318 -10.95 -0.49 0.48
CA VAL A 318 -10.23 0.80 0.33
C VAL A 318 -9.10 0.68 -0.69
N HIS A 319 -8.31 -0.39 -0.64
CA HIS A 319 -7.23 -0.57 -1.60
C HIS A 319 -7.77 -0.78 -3.02
N ILE A 320 -8.84 -1.55 -3.22
CA ILE A 320 -9.49 -1.68 -4.54
C ILE A 320 -10.06 -0.35 -5.00
N PHE A 321 -10.77 0.38 -4.14
CA PHE A 321 -11.33 1.69 -4.50
C PHE A 321 -10.24 2.64 -4.96
N ILE A 322 -9.09 2.65 -4.28
CA ILE A 322 -7.95 3.48 -4.65
C ILE A 322 -7.31 3.05 -5.97
N LEU A 323 -7.25 1.74 -6.26
CA LEU A 323 -6.82 1.26 -7.58
C LEU A 323 -7.79 1.68 -8.69
N LEU A 324 -9.09 1.65 -8.43
CA LEU A 324 -10.12 2.09 -9.38
C LEU A 324 -10.14 3.61 -9.56
N ALA A 325 -9.90 4.36 -8.48
CA ALA A 325 -9.82 5.82 -8.51
C ALA A 325 -8.51 6.33 -9.11
N LYS A 326 -7.42 5.54 -9.04
CA LYS A 326 -6.11 5.90 -9.59
C LYS A 326 -6.15 6.46 -11.02
N PRO A 327 -6.77 5.80 -12.03
CA PRO A 327 -6.84 6.37 -13.38
C PRO A 327 -7.57 7.71 -13.43
N VAL A 328 -8.59 7.90 -12.60
CA VAL A 328 -9.30 9.19 -12.48
C VAL A 328 -8.38 10.24 -11.84
N VAL A 329 -7.66 9.89 -10.79
CA VAL A 329 -6.68 10.78 -10.13
C VAL A 329 -5.53 11.14 -11.07
N ASP A 330 -4.98 10.17 -11.81
CA ASP A 330 -3.94 10.40 -12.80
C ASP A 330 -4.45 11.30 -13.94
N PHE A 331 -5.70 11.14 -14.37
CA PHE A 331 -6.33 12.01 -15.36
C PHE A 331 -6.54 13.43 -14.82
N VAL A 332 -7.06 13.59 -13.60
CA VAL A 332 -7.29 14.90 -12.97
C VAL A 332 -5.97 15.62 -12.71
N LEU A 333 -4.95 14.91 -12.20
CA LEU A 333 -3.59 15.44 -12.04
C LEU A 333 -2.99 15.80 -13.39
N GLY A 334 -3.16 14.97 -14.42
CA GLY A 334 -2.71 15.26 -15.77
C GLY A 334 -3.38 16.52 -16.34
N ALA A 335 -4.69 16.66 -16.17
CA ALA A 335 -5.45 17.85 -16.59
C ALA A 335 -5.03 19.10 -15.79
N PHE A 336 -4.79 18.96 -14.49
CA PHE A 336 -4.30 20.04 -13.64
C PHE A 336 -2.88 20.48 -14.02
N LEU A 337 -1.96 19.53 -14.23
CA LEU A 337 -0.60 19.78 -14.70
C LEU A 337 -0.58 20.34 -16.12
N PHE A 338 -1.54 19.96 -16.97
CA PHE A 338 -1.72 20.53 -18.30
C PHE A 338 -2.24 21.98 -18.24
N ALA A 339 -3.09 22.30 -17.25
CA ALA A 339 -3.59 23.65 -17.01
C ALA A 339 -2.60 24.55 -16.26
N LEU A 340 -1.56 23.97 -15.65
CA LEU A 340 -0.51 24.73 -14.97
C LEU A 340 0.43 25.40 -15.99
N PRO A 341 0.89 26.62 -15.74
CA PRO A 341 1.82 27.29 -16.63
C PRO A 341 3.11 26.48 -16.80
N THR A 342 3.60 26.32 -18.03
CA THR A 342 4.81 25.54 -18.33
C THR A 342 6.11 26.27 -17.99
N ASP A 343 6.05 27.55 -17.63
CA ASP A 343 7.23 28.36 -17.33
C ASP A 343 7.72 28.20 -15.88
N PRO A 344 9.01 27.85 -15.66
CA PRO A 344 9.57 27.59 -14.33
C PRO A 344 9.53 28.80 -13.38
N THR A 345 9.46 30.01 -13.92
CA THR A 345 9.29 31.27 -13.15
C THR A 345 7.90 31.37 -12.51
N LEU A 346 6.85 30.89 -13.19
CA LEU A 346 5.48 30.85 -12.66
C LEU A 346 5.32 29.75 -11.60
N TRP A 347 6.05 28.65 -11.70
CA TRP A 347 6.14 27.63 -10.64
C TRP A 347 6.80 28.16 -9.38
N GLY A 348 7.89 28.92 -9.50
CA GLY A 348 8.54 29.58 -8.36
C GLY A 348 7.60 30.58 -7.67
N LEU A 349 6.85 31.37 -8.44
CA LEU A 349 5.91 32.36 -7.92
C LEU A 349 4.68 31.74 -7.27
N THR A 350 4.11 30.69 -7.85
CA THR A 350 2.99 29.95 -7.26
C THR A 350 3.41 29.17 -6.02
N LEU A 351 4.64 28.64 -5.97
CA LEU A 351 5.20 28.00 -4.79
C LEU A 351 5.46 29.01 -3.66
N VAL A 352 6.04 30.17 -3.97
CA VAL A 352 6.21 31.25 -2.97
C VAL A 352 4.86 31.79 -2.50
N GLY A 353 3.88 31.92 -3.40
CA GLY A 353 2.52 32.33 -3.06
C GLY A 353 1.81 31.31 -2.17
N THR A 354 1.87 30.02 -2.50
CA THR A 354 1.24 28.95 -1.71
C THR A 354 1.93 28.75 -0.36
N VAL A 355 3.26 28.83 -0.28
CA VAL A 355 4.01 28.82 0.98
C VAL A 355 3.68 30.06 1.81
N GLY A 356 3.62 31.25 1.21
CA GLY A 356 3.22 32.49 1.89
C GLY A 356 1.80 32.44 2.42
N SER A 357 0.85 31.92 1.64
CA SER A 357 -0.53 31.71 2.04
C SER A 357 -0.67 30.64 3.14
N ALA A 358 0.10 29.55 3.07
CA ALA A 358 0.11 28.50 4.09
C ALA A 358 0.71 29.01 5.42
N VAL A 359 1.80 29.79 5.37
CA VAL A 359 2.40 30.44 6.54
C VAL A 359 1.45 31.47 7.14
N ALA A 360 0.71 32.20 6.31
CA ALA A 360 -0.31 33.15 6.78
C ALA A 360 -1.49 32.43 7.46
N LEU A 361 -2.01 31.34 6.85
CA LEU A 361 -3.04 30.47 7.45
C LEU A 361 -2.58 29.85 8.78
N TRP A 362 -1.30 29.48 8.88
CA TRP A 362 -0.71 28.92 10.09
C TRP A 362 -0.63 29.94 11.24
N ARG A 363 -0.51 31.24 10.94
CA ARG A 363 -0.41 32.32 11.94
C ARG A 363 -1.73 33.07 12.20
N VAL A 364 -2.86 32.56 11.70
CA VAL A 364 -4.19 33.16 11.94
C VAL A 364 -4.54 33.24 13.44
N ASN A 365 -3.97 32.36 14.26
CA ASN A 365 -4.18 32.37 15.72
C ASN A 365 -3.39 33.45 16.49
N ASP A 366 -2.43 34.15 15.86
CA ASP A 366 -1.57 35.12 16.55
C ASP A 366 -2.11 36.57 16.50
N GLY A 367 -3.36 36.79 16.07
CA GLY A 367 -4.04 38.09 16.14
C GLY A 367 -3.52 39.18 15.18
N LEU A 368 -2.39 38.98 14.50
CA LEU A 368 -1.85 39.86 13.46
C LEU A 368 -2.56 39.62 12.13
N THR A 369 -3.79 40.11 12.08
CA THR A 369 -4.68 39.97 10.94
C THR A 369 -4.24 40.95 9.82
N TYR A 370 -4.08 40.41 8.60
CA TYR A 370 -3.96 41.09 7.30
C TYR A 370 -2.58 41.51 6.77
N MET A 371 -1.58 41.84 7.59
CA MET A 371 -0.24 42.27 7.09
C MET A 371 0.49 41.25 6.18
N PRO A 372 0.59 39.95 6.52
CA PRO A 372 1.26 38.97 5.66
C PRO A 372 0.47 38.62 4.40
N HIS A 373 -0.87 38.71 4.43
CA HIS A 373 -1.71 38.52 3.25
C HIS A 373 -1.52 39.65 2.23
N ILE A 374 -1.41 40.89 2.71
CA ILE A 374 -1.13 42.06 1.87
C ILE A 374 0.28 41.97 1.30
N ALA A 375 1.29 41.58 2.09
CA ALA A 375 2.65 41.38 1.60
C ALA A 375 2.74 40.28 0.52
N GLY A 376 2.02 39.16 0.71
CA GLY A 376 1.93 38.09 -0.29
C GLY A 376 1.22 38.53 -1.58
N LEU A 377 0.10 39.24 -1.46
CA LEU A 377 -0.61 39.81 -2.62
C LEU A 377 0.21 40.88 -3.34
N CYS A 378 0.93 41.75 -2.61
CA CYS A 378 1.83 42.75 -3.18
C CYS A 378 3.03 42.10 -3.88
N ALA A 379 3.60 41.02 -3.33
CA ALA A 379 4.69 40.29 -3.98
C ALA A 379 4.22 39.60 -5.27
N VAL A 380 3.02 39.02 -5.27
CA VAL A 380 2.39 38.43 -6.46
C VAL A 380 2.07 39.51 -7.50
N ALA A 381 1.48 40.64 -7.09
CA ALA A 381 1.15 41.76 -7.99
C ALA A 381 2.40 42.44 -8.58
N PHE A 382 3.44 42.67 -7.77
CA PHE A 382 4.71 43.24 -8.23
C PHE A 382 5.41 42.32 -9.23
N SER A 383 5.37 41.01 -8.99
CA SER A 383 5.98 40.01 -9.88
C SER A 383 5.19 39.82 -11.20
N LEU A 384 3.86 39.96 -11.16
CA LEU A 384 3.01 39.97 -12.35
C LEU A 384 3.24 41.23 -13.19
N LEU A 385 3.37 42.40 -12.55
CA LEU A 385 3.68 43.66 -13.22
C LEU A 385 5.09 43.67 -13.84
N TRP A 386 6.08 43.11 -13.14
CA TRP A 386 7.46 43.02 -13.64
C TRP A 386 7.59 42.09 -14.86
N ASN A 387 6.89 40.95 -14.87
CA ASN A 387 6.88 40.03 -16.02
C ASN A 387 5.99 40.53 -17.17
N GLY A 388 4.96 41.33 -16.90
CA GLY A 388 4.10 41.92 -17.94
C GLY A 388 4.70 43.14 -18.66
N PHE A 389 5.72 43.80 -18.08
CA PHE A 389 6.39 44.96 -18.69
C PHE A 389 7.69 44.61 -19.46
N LEU A 390 8.22 43.40 -19.29
CA LEU A 390 9.43 42.91 -19.97
C LEU A 390 9.14 41.91 -21.10
N ALA A 391 7.87 41.76 -21.50
CA ALA A 391 7.42 40.97 -22.65
C ALA A 391 7.16 41.87 -23.87
#